data_AF-A0A9J5W4I3-F1
#
_entry.id   AF-A0A9J5W4I3-F1
#
_cell.length_a   1.000
_cell.length_b   1.000
_cell.length_c   1.000
_cell.angle_alpha   90.00
_cell.angle_beta   90.00
_cell.angle_gamma   90.00
#
_symmetry.space_group_name_H-M   'P 1'
#
loop_
_entity.id
_entity.type
_entity.pdbx_description
1 polymer ?
#
loop_
_entity_poly.entity_id
_entity_poly.type
_entity_poly.pdbx_seq_one_letter_code
_entity_poly.pdbx_strand_id
1 'polypeptide(L)'
;MPSDARAAIINAKATNERVDNLGFALVQNREDVVYTLILTILEHFSGRFTNQYETIKSLLNGLRCRHLGEFRWYKDIYLSRVMKLPENGLEFLKAKFIDGLPSLFAERVKKTLRNPQEIIPYSDFTMESLLGLVRKKA
;
A
#
# COMPACT_ATOMS: atom_id res chain seq x y z
N MET A 1 22.07 25.88 -7.91
CA MET A 1 21.36 25.73 -6.63
C MET A 1 21.69 26.93 -5.76
N PRO A 2 20.71 27.63 -5.16
CA PRO A 2 20.97 28.70 -4.20
C PRO A 2 21.78 28.15 -3.00
N SER A 3 22.66 28.98 -2.43
CA SER A 3 23.49 28.67 -1.26
C SER A 3 22.70 27.98 -0.13
N ASP A 4 21.50 28.48 0.13
CA ASP A 4 20.70 28.09 1.28
C ASP A 4 20.04 26.71 1.10
N ALA A 5 19.70 26.34 -0.13
CA ALA A 5 19.16 25.01 -0.44
C ALA A 5 20.21 23.91 -0.22
N ARG A 6 21.47 24.20 -0.57
CA ARG A 6 22.58 23.27 -0.33
C ARG A 6 22.82 23.09 1.17
N ALA A 7 22.80 24.17 1.94
CA ALA A 7 22.97 24.11 3.39
C ALA A 7 21.82 23.34 4.09
N ALA A 8 20.59 23.48 3.59
CA ALA A 8 19.44 22.73 4.10
C ALA A 8 19.58 21.21 3.88
N ILE A 9 20.16 20.77 2.75
CA ILE A 9 20.40 19.35 2.47
C ILE A 9 21.53 18.79 3.35
N ILE A 10 22.65 19.51 3.46
CA ILE A 10 23.84 19.05 4.20
C ILE A 10 23.57 18.92 5.69
N ASN A 11 22.72 19.78 6.25
CA ASN A 11 22.41 19.78 7.68
C ASN A 11 21.12 19.04 8.03
N ALA A 12 20.54 18.28 7.09
CA ALA A 12 19.29 17.56 7.31
C ALA A 12 19.43 16.45 8.36
N LYS A 13 18.60 16.51 9.41
CA LYS A 13 18.49 15.50 10.47
C LYS A 13 17.04 15.09 10.71
N ALA A 14 16.81 13.81 11.02
CA ALA A 14 15.54 13.31 11.52
C ALA A 14 15.31 13.80 12.97
N THR A 15 14.68 14.96 13.14
CA THR A 15 14.43 15.56 14.45
C THR A 15 13.22 14.98 15.20
N ASN A 16 12.32 14.28 14.52
CA ASN A 16 11.09 13.66 15.07
C ASN A 16 10.91 12.24 14.53
N GLU A 17 10.05 11.44 15.15
CA GLU A 17 9.46 10.24 14.53
C GLU A 17 8.82 10.66 13.19
N ARG A 18 9.52 10.39 12.10
CA ARG A 18 9.06 10.66 10.74
C ARG A 18 8.77 9.35 10.06
N VAL A 19 7.74 9.34 9.22
CA VAL A 19 7.56 8.28 8.23
C VAL A 19 8.13 8.76 6.90
N ASP A 20 8.69 7.84 6.11
CA ASP A 20 9.10 8.10 4.74
C ASP A 20 7.86 8.34 3.84
N ASN A 21 8.09 8.64 2.56
CA ASN A 21 6.98 8.91 1.63
C ASN A 21 6.07 7.69 1.37
N LEU A 22 6.47 6.49 1.81
CA LEU A 22 5.74 5.24 1.73
C LEU A 22 5.08 4.84 3.07
N GLY A 23 5.30 5.60 4.14
CA GLY A 23 4.72 5.34 5.46
C GLY A 23 5.60 4.50 6.40
N PHE A 24 6.84 4.17 6.05
CA PHE A 24 7.78 3.45 6.91
C PHE A 24 8.44 4.38 7.93
N ALA A 25 8.58 3.95 9.18
CA ALA A 25 9.27 4.73 10.20
C ALA A 25 10.74 4.96 9.85
N LEU A 26 11.19 6.22 9.90
CA LEU A 26 12.59 6.61 9.80
C LEU A 26 13.24 6.54 11.20
N VAL A 27 14.51 6.12 11.24
CA VAL A 27 15.28 6.03 12.49
C VAL A 27 15.56 7.44 13.03
N GLN A 28 15.18 7.70 14.28
CA GLN A 28 15.39 8.99 14.94
C GLN A 28 16.89 9.34 15.05
N ASN A 29 17.22 10.63 14.96
CA ASN A 29 18.58 11.15 15.09
C ASN A 29 19.61 10.61 14.08
N ARG A 30 19.18 9.98 13.00
CA ARG A 30 20.06 9.62 11.89
C ARG A 30 20.30 10.84 10.99
N GLU A 31 21.53 10.97 10.50
CA GLU A 31 21.85 11.92 9.44
C GLU A 31 21.12 11.53 8.15
N ASP A 32 20.24 12.42 7.68
CA ASP A 32 19.32 12.18 6.56
C ASP A 32 19.76 12.91 5.29
N VAL A 33 21.04 13.28 5.20
CA VAL A 33 21.60 14.01 4.07
C VAL A 33 21.37 13.27 2.76
N VAL A 34 21.64 11.96 2.75
CA VAL A 34 21.47 11.10 1.56
C VAL A 34 19.99 10.98 1.18
N TYR A 35 19.11 10.75 2.17
CA TYR A 35 17.67 10.63 1.94
C TYR A 35 17.10 11.94 1.38
N THR A 36 17.47 13.06 2.00
CA THR A 36 17.04 14.41 1.61
C THR A 36 17.57 14.78 0.22
N LEU A 37 18.82 14.42 -0.10
CA LEU A 37 19.39 14.61 -1.43
C LEU A 37 18.62 13.81 -2.49
N ILE A 38 18.35 12.53 -2.24
CA ILE A 38 17.59 11.68 -3.17
C ILE A 38 16.19 12.24 -3.38
N LEU A 39 15.49 12.64 -2.31
CA LEU A 39 14.16 13.25 -2.43
C LEU A 39 14.19 14.55 -3.23
N THR A 40 15.21 15.40 -3.01
CA THR A 40 15.37 16.65 -3.75
C THR A 40 15.60 16.40 -5.23
N ILE A 41 16.39 15.37 -5.58
CA ILE A 41 16.62 14.95 -6.97
C ILE A 41 15.30 14.45 -7.57
N LEU A 42 14.60 13.54 -6.89
CA LEU A 42 13.32 12.99 -7.35
C LEU A 42 12.28 14.10 -7.55
N GLU A 43 12.20 15.05 -6.62
CA GLU A 43 11.28 16.19 -6.71
C GLU A 43 11.60 17.12 -7.88
N HIS A 44 12.88 17.33 -8.17
CA HIS A 44 13.32 18.14 -9.30
C HIS A 44 12.91 17.55 -10.65
N PHE A 45 13.03 16.22 -10.81
CA PHE A 45 12.77 15.55 -12.09
C PHE A 45 11.31 15.09 -12.25
N SER A 46 10.68 14.63 -11.17
CA SER A 46 9.36 13.97 -11.20
C SER A 46 8.25 14.81 -10.58
N GLY A 47 8.56 16.01 -10.08
CA GLY A 47 7.64 16.80 -9.25
C GLY A 47 7.52 16.21 -7.83
N ARG A 48 6.61 16.77 -7.01
CA ARG A 48 6.47 16.40 -5.59
C ARG A 48 6.42 14.88 -5.39
N PHE A 49 7.49 14.36 -4.81
CA PHE A 49 7.63 12.94 -4.43
C PHE A 49 7.15 12.70 -2.99
N THR A 50 6.27 13.55 -2.48
CA THR A 50 5.68 13.41 -1.14
C THR A 50 4.33 12.72 -1.23
N ASN A 51 3.96 11.92 -0.22
CA ASN A 51 2.66 11.25 -0.11
C ASN A 51 2.40 10.08 -1.09
N GLN A 52 3.42 9.30 -1.44
CA GLN A 52 3.23 8.08 -2.23
C GLN A 52 2.32 7.07 -1.53
N TYR A 53 2.40 7.00 -0.20
CA TYR A 53 1.50 6.21 0.64
C TYR A 53 0.02 6.52 0.37
N GLU A 54 -0.37 7.80 0.43
CA GLU A 54 -1.76 8.21 0.16
C GLU A 54 -2.16 8.01 -1.31
N THR A 55 -1.21 8.20 -2.24
CA THR A 55 -1.43 7.92 -3.66
C THR A 55 -1.73 6.43 -3.88
N ILE A 56 -0.95 5.54 -3.26
CA ILE A 56 -1.16 4.09 -3.37
C ILE A 56 -2.49 3.69 -2.72
N LYS A 57 -2.83 4.25 -1.55
CA LYS A 57 -4.14 4.04 -0.91
C LYS A 57 -5.30 4.47 -1.80
N SER A 58 -5.20 5.65 -2.41
CA SER A 58 -6.23 6.17 -3.31
C SER A 58 -6.41 5.27 -4.54
N LEU A 59 -5.31 4.82 -5.15
CA LEU A 59 -5.33 3.86 -6.26
C LEU A 59 -5.96 2.53 -5.86
N LEU A 60 -5.58 1.96 -4.72
CA LEU A 60 -6.16 0.73 -4.18
C LEU A 60 -7.66 0.90 -3.86
N ASN A 61 -8.07 2.10 -3.46
CA ASN A 61 -9.47 2.41 -3.19
C ASN A 61 -10.35 2.41 -4.45
N GLY A 62 -9.81 2.87 -5.58
CA GLY A 62 -10.49 2.88 -6.88
C GLY A 62 -10.34 1.59 -7.69
N LEU A 63 -9.40 0.70 -7.34
CA LEU A 63 -9.14 -0.52 -8.10
C LEU A 63 -10.27 -1.55 -7.94
N ARG A 64 -10.87 -1.95 -9.06
CA ARG A 64 -11.94 -2.96 -9.13
C ARG A 64 -11.68 -3.95 -10.26
N CYS A 65 -12.06 -5.20 -10.03
CA CYS A 65 -12.11 -6.27 -11.01
C CYS A 65 -13.51 -6.29 -11.61
N ARG A 66 -13.67 -5.94 -12.89
CA ARG A 66 -14.99 -5.82 -13.53
C ARG A 66 -15.63 -7.17 -13.78
N HIS A 67 -14.83 -8.14 -14.20
CA HIS A 67 -15.23 -9.51 -14.43
C HIS A 67 -14.05 -10.47 -14.21
N LEU A 68 -14.32 -11.75 -14.01
CA LEU A 68 -13.31 -12.75 -13.67
C LEU A 68 -12.20 -12.90 -14.73
N GLY A 69 -12.48 -12.60 -16.01
CA GLY A 69 -11.44 -12.56 -17.05
C GLY A 69 -10.30 -11.57 -16.77
N GLU A 70 -10.54 -10.50 -16.02
CA GLU A 70 -9.52 -9.52 -15.62
C GLU A 70 -8.86 -9.86 -14.27
N PHE A 71 -9.24 -10.97 -13.63
CA PHE A 71 -8.81 -11.28 -12.27
C PHE A 71 -7.28 -11.35 -12.15
N ARG A 72 -6.59 -11.91 -13.16
CA ARG A 72 -5.11 -11.97 -13.15
C ARG A 72 -4.50 -10.57 -13.09
N TRP A 73 -4.96 -9.66 -13.95
CA TRP A 73 -4.50 -8.27 -13.97
C TRP A 73 -4.83 -7.57 -12.65
N TYR A 74 -6.06 -7.68 -12.18
CA TYR A 74 -6.50 -7.09 -10.91
C TYR A 74 -5.60 -7.54 -9.75
N LYS A 75 -5.38 -8.86 -9.62
CA LYS A 75 -4.52 -9.47 -8.61
C LYS A 75 -3.09 -8.93 -8.68
N ASP A 76 -2.48 -8.96 -9.86
CA ASP A 76 -1.08 -8.57 -10.05
C ASP A 76 -0.90 -7.07 -9.72
N ILE A 77 -1.81 -6.21 -10.17
CA ILE A 77 -1.79 -4.78 -9.84
C ILE A 77 -2.00 -4.59 -8.34
N TYR A 78 -3.00 -5.23 -7.73
CA TYR A 78 -3.30 -5.09 -6.30
C TYR A 78 -2.08 -5.46 -5.44
N LEU A 79 -1.48 -6.63 -5.69
CA LEU A 79 -0.32 -7.11 -4.93
C LEU A 79 0.92 -6.23 -5.14
N SER A 80 1.19 -5.76 -6.36
CA SER A 80 2.33 -4.87 -6.63
C SER A 80 2.29 -3.56 -5.85
N ARG A 81 1.10 -3.14 -5.41
CA ARG A 81 0.85 -1.91 -4.64
C ARG A 81 0.86 -2.18 -3.14
N VAL A 82 0.22 -3.27 -2.70
CA VAL A 82 0.22 -3.68 -1.28
C VAL A 82 1.63 -3.96 -0.78
N MET A 83 2.49 -4.59 -1.58
CA MET A 83 3.88 -4.89 -1.21
C MET A 83 4.75 -3.64 -1.00
N LYS A 84 4.25 -2.43 -1.32
CA LYS A 84 4.94 -1.15 -1.12
C LYS A 84 4.48 -0.41 0.14
N LEU A 85 3.46 -0.93 0.84
CA LEU A 85 2.90 -0.29 2.04
C LEU A 85 3.45 -0.96 3.31
N PRO A 86 3.57 -0.21 4.41
CA PRO A 86 3.82 -0.79 5.73
C PRO A 86 2.70 -1.75 6.15
N GLU A 87 3.04 -2.77 6.92
CA GLU A 87 2.16 -3.90 7.27
C GLU A 87 0.92 -3.52 8.09
N ASN A 88 0.87 -2.30 8.65
CA ASN A 88 -0.17 -1.80 9.54
C ASN A 88 -1.58 -1.69 8.91
N GLY A 89 -1.72 -1.90 7.59
CA GLY A 89 -3.00 -1.90 6.88
C GLY A 89 -3.49 -3.27 6.38
N LEU A 90 -2.79 -4.37 6.69
CA LEU A 90 -3.02 -5.65 6.02
C LEU A 90 -4.48 -6.17 6.11
N GLU A 91 -5.17 -5.99 7.24
CA GLU A 91 -6.57 -6.45 7.38
C GLU A 91 -7.54 -5.65 6.50
N PHE A 92 -7.45 -4.32 6.56
CA PHE A 92 -8.24 -3.44 5.71
C PHE A 92 -7.96 -3.73 4.21
N LEU A 93 -6.70 -3.97 3.86
CA LEU A 93 -6.31 -4.33 2.49
C LEU A 93 -6.88 -5.70 2.08
N LYS A 94 -6.85 -6.71 2.95
CA LYS A 94 -7.52 -8.00 2.69
C LYS A 94 -9.01 -7.82 2.42
N ALA A 95 -9.71 -7.03 3.24
CA ALA A 95 -11.12 -6.72 3.02
C ALA A 95 -11.34 -5.99 1.67
N LYS A 96 -10.51 -4.99 1.40
CA LYS A 96 -10.57 -4.21 0.15
C LYS A 96 -10.31 -5.06 -1.09
N PHE A 97 -9.43 -6.05 -1.01
CA PHE A 97 -9.18 -7.01 -2.08
C PHE A 97 -10.46 -7.80 -2.43
N ILE A 98 -11.17 -8.28 -1.43
CA ILE A 98 -12.42 -9.02 -1.64
C ILE A 98 -13.53 -8.10 -2.17
N ASP A 99 -13.66 -6.89 -1.61
CA ASP A 99 -14.63 -5.90 -2.09
C ASP A 99 -14.36 -5.44 -3.53
N GLY A 100 -13.11 -5.53 -3.98
CA GLY A 100 -12.72 -5.18 -5.34
C GLY A 100 -13.17 -6.19 -6.40
N LEU A 101 -13.62 -7.38 -6.01
CA LEU A 101 -14.09 -8.42 -6.92
C LEU A 101 -15.50 -8.12 -7.47
N PRO A 102 -15.93 -8.78 -8.57
CA PRO A 102 -17.32 -8.66 -9.03
C PRO A 102 -18.31 -9.02 -7.91
N SER A 103 -19.37 -8.25 -7.73
CA SER A 103 -20.24 -8.28 -6.53
C SER A 103 -20.73 -9.68 -6.14
N LEU A 104 -21.32 -10.43 -7.08
CA LEU A 104 -21.82 -11.79 -6.83
C LEU A 104 -20.70 -12.75 -6.43
N PHE A 105 -19.51 -12.55 -6.99
CA PHE A 105 -18.34 -13.37 -6.69
C PHE A 105 -17.75 -13.01 -5.31
N ALA A 106 -17.64 -11.72 -5.02
CA ALA A 106 -17.21 -11.20 -3.72
C ALA A 106 -18.07 -11.77 -2.60
N GLU A 107 -19.40 -11.75 -2.75
CA GLU A 107 -20.32 -12.31 -1.75
C GLU A 107 -20.14 -13.82 -1.55
N ARG A 108 -19.91 -14.59 -2.62
CA ARG A 108 -19.60 -16.03 -2.51
C ARG A 108 -18.30 -16.29 -1.75
N VAL A 109 -17.29 -15.46 -1.97
CA VAL A 109 -16.01 -15.53 -1.25
C VAL A 109 -16.22 -15.17 0.22
N LYS A 110 -16.87 -14.03 0.52
CA LYS A 110 -17.21 -13.59 1.87
C LYS A 110 -17.99 -14.64 2.65
N LYS A 111 -19.01 -15.27 2.04
CA LYS A 111 -19.78 -16.35 2.67
C LYS A 111 -18.92 -17.54 3.10
N THR A 112 -17.81 -17.79 2.41
CA THR A 112 -16.87 -18.87 2.75
C THR A 112 -15.88 -18.46 3.83
N LEU A 113 -15.59 -17.17 3.94
CA LEU A 113 -14.69 -16.60 4.94
C LEU A 113 -15.38 -16.31 6.28
N ARG A 114 -16.72 -16.22 6.29
CA ARG A 114 -17.49 -15.98 7.52
C ARG A 114 -17.31 -17.13 8.50
N ASN A 115 -17.09 -16.77 9.75
CA ASN A 115 -17.06 -17.70 10.87
C ASN A 115 -18.51 -17.98 11.38
N PRO A 116 -18.69 -18.85 12.39
CA PRO A 116 -20.01 -19.13 12.98
C PRO A 116 -20.75 -17.92 13.56
N GLN A 117 -20.05 -16.82 13.84
CA GLN A 117 -20.63 -15.55 14.32
C GLN A 117 -20.95 -14.57 13.17
N GLU A 118 -20.91 -15.05 11.92
CA GLU A 118 -21.10 -14.26 10.69
C GLU A 118 -20.09 -13.12 10.45
N ILE A 119 -18.99 -13.10 11.20
CA ILE A 119 -17.90 -12.12 11.06
C ILE A 119 -16.80 -12.73 10.17
N ILE A 120 -16.10 -11.89 9.40
CA ILE A 120 -14.93 -12.31 8.63
C ILE A 120 -13.67 -11.92 9.41
N PRO A 121 -12.94 -12.87 10.02
CA PRO A 121 -11.74 -12.57 10.79
C PRO A 121 -10.54 -12.41 9.84
N TYR A 122 -10.40 -11.25 9.19
CA TYR A 122 -9.32 -10.99 8.23
C TYR A 122 -7.91 -11.08 8.85
N SER A 123 -7.79 -10.96 10.18
CA SER A 123 -6.58 -11.25 10.95
C SER A 123 -6.04 -12.65 10.68
N ASP A 124 -6.92 -13.64 10.58
CA ASP A 124 -6.59 -15.06 10.58
C ASP A 124 -6.17 -15.57 9.19
N PHE A 125 -6.40 -14.76 8.15
CA PHE A 125 -6.06 -15.11 6.77
C PHE A 125 -4.80 -14.40 6.32
N THR A 126 -3.85 -15.13 5.75
CA THR A 126 -2.78 -14.51 4.96
C THR A 126 -3.33 -14.06 3.60
N MET A 127 -2.69 -13.07 2.96
CA MET A 127 -3.10 -12.66 1.62
C MET A 127 -3.01 -13.85 0.63
N GLU A 128 -2.02 -14.72 0.79
CA GLU A 128 -1.88 -15.95 0.01
C GLU A 128 -3.07 -16.91 0.17
N SER A 129 -3.54 -17.12 1.41
CA SER A 129 -4.72 -17.95 1.69
C SER A 129 -5.96 -17.41 0.98
N LEU A 130 -6.17 -16.08 1.00
CA LEU A 130 -7.28 -15.44 0.29
C LEU A 130 -7.16 -15.61 -1.23
N LEU A 131 -5.97 -15.48 -1.79
CA LEU A 131 -5.72 -15.69 -3.22
C LEU A 131 -6.03 -17.13 -3.64
N GLY A 132 -5.62 -18.11 -2.83
CA GLY A 132 -5.93 -19.52 -3.05
C GLY A 132 -7.44 -19.78 -3.07
N LEU A 133 -8.18 -19.20 -2.12
CA LEU A 133 -9.63 -19.34 -2.04
C LEU A 133 -10.34 -18.70 -3.23
N VAL A 134 -9.94 -17.48 -3.61
CA VAL A 134 -10.50 -16.80 -4.78
C VAL A 134 -10.23 -17.61 -6.05
N ARG A 135 -9.00 -18.07 -6.27
CA ARG A 135 -8.64 -18.88 -7.45
C ARG A 135 -9.41 -20.20 -7.52
N LYS A 136 -9.70 -20.84 -6.39
CA LYS A 136 -10.48 -22.08 -6.35
C LYS A 136 -11.96 -21.89 -6.74
N LYS A 137 -12.49 -20.66 -6.61
CA LYS A 137 -13.89 -20.34 -6.89
C LYS A 137 -14.10 -19.64 -8.23
N ALA A 138 -13.07 -18.97 -8.76
CA ALA A 138 -13.07 -18.25 -10.04
C ALA A 138 -13.13 -19.21 -11.22
#